data_AF-A0A7S1FDK8-F1
#
_entry.id   AF-A0A7S1FDK8-F1
#
_cell.length_a   1.000
_cell.length_b   1.000
_cell.length_c   1.000
_cell.angle_alpha   90.00
_cell.angle_beta   90.00
_cell.angle_gamma   90.00
#
_symmetry.space_group_name_H-M   'P 1'
#
loop_
_entity.id
_entity.type
_entity.pdbx_description
1 polymer ?
#
loop_
_entity_poly.entity_id
_entity_poly.type
_entity_poly.pdbx_seq_one_letter_code
_entity_poly.pdbx_strand_id
1 'polypeptide(L)'
;MEEAPPAKRRRCSKKTSPALACRVPSPPPTAPFTFPPTPDDPRWEVDGAEFDAVGNLKDAAYVDFKEYFSNEPPWCDQPVPCSPGVAADESVPLLMRMWDDERKGYVNRGAGWVATKCTGSATQKKEERWFSARTWGSWRLAFLLARLQRSVWETRHSPFATVGSSDSTVTCGGMQMSAASLRLSASAIAQSIRLERESAGFSRCDTMELAVNSFASLSDRSEDFAGSSLSLKTDSEQDRALAVPDDGIRLYAKLGHDVAQELELTATKSEPVNKVDIVQRV
;
A
#
# COMPACT_ATOMS: atom_id res chain seq x y z
N MET A 1 -16.39 -10.83 60.47
CA MET A 1 -15.12 -10.63 59.74
C MET A 1 -15.33 -9.39 58.91
N GLU A 2 -14.73 -8.29 59.34
CA GLU A 2 -15.01 -6.94 58.89
C GLU A 2 -14.08 -6.60 57.72
N GLU A 3 -14.67 -6.32 56.56
CA GLU A 3 -13.99 -6.14 55.27
C GLU A 3 -13.43 -4.72 55.16
N ALA A 4 -12.10 -4.61 55.03
CA ALA A 4 -11.39 -3.34 55.01
C ALA A 4 -11.59 -2.59 53.66
N PRO A 5 -11.86 -1.27 53.68
CA PRO A 5 -12.16 -0.51 52.47
C PRO A 5 -10.90 -0.24 51.60
N PRO A 6 -11.05 -0.15 50.27
CA PRO A 6 -9.93 0.00 49.33
C PRO A 6 -9.26 1.38 49.40
N ALA A 7 -7.93 1.36 49.44
CA ALA A 7 -7.07 2.54 49.52
C ALA A 7 -7.17 3.43 48.27
N LYS A 8 -7.60 4.68 48.47
CA LYS A 8 -7.66 5.73 47.44
C LYS A 8 -6.25 6.11 46.98
N ARG A 9 -5.89 5.77 45.74
CA ARG A 9 -4.62 6.15 45.10
C ARG A 9 -4.57 7.68 44.91
N ARG A 10 -3.62 8.34 45.57
CA ARG A 10 -3.38 9.79 45.49
C ARG A 10 -2.91 10.15 44.08
N ARG A 11 -3.65 11.05 43.42
CA ARG A 11 -3.26 11.68 42.15
C ARG A 11 -2.00 12.50 42.39
N CYS A 12 -0.89 12.11 41.77
CA CYS A 12 0.37 12.84 41.85
C CYS A 12 0.26 14.09 40.97
N SER A 13 0.08 15.25 41.61
CA SER A 13 0.05 16.56 40.95
C SER A 13 1.41 16.80 40.29
N LYS A 14 1.44 16.90 38.95
CA LYS A 14 2.62 17.31 38.20
C LYS A 14 2.96 18.75 38.58
N LYS A 15 4.03 18.90 39.36
CA LYS A 15 4.61 20.18 39.76
C LYS A 15 5.30 20.76 38.52
N THR A 16 4.65 21.73 37.90
CA THR A 16 5.20 22.53 36.80
C THR A 16 6.35 23.36 37.35
N SER A 17 7.59 22.90 37.16
CA SER A 17 8.78 23.70 37.45
C SER A 17 8.96 24.77 36.37
N PRO A 18 9.26 26.03 36.73
CA PRO A 18 9.54 27.08 35.77
C PRO A 18 10.85 26.77 35.04
N ALA A 19 10.75 26.63 33.71
CA ALA A 19 11.87 26.38 32.83
C ALA A 19 12.81 27.59 32.84
N LEU A 20 13.91 27.49 33.61
CA LEU A 20 15.09 28.33 33.42
C LEU A 20 15.65 28.00 32.03
N ALA A 21 15.39 28.88 31.09
CA ALA A 21 15.86 28.80 29.71
C ALA A 21 17.38 29.01 29.66
N CYS A 22 18.14 27.94 29.92
CA CYS A 22 19.51 27.85 29.45
C CYS A 22 19.47 27.88 27.92
N ARG A 23 19.77 29.05 27.33
CA ARG A 23 20.05 29.18 25.90
C ARG A 23 21.31 28.38 25.59
N VAL A 24 21.14 27.09 25.33
CA VAL A 24 22.19 26.26 24.73
C VAL A 24 22.48 26.87 23.35
N PRO A 25 23.72 27.30 23.07
CA PRO A 25 24.06 27.82 21.75
C PRO A 25 23.70 26.76 20.71
N SER A 26 22.90 27.15 19.72
CA SER A 26 22.47 26.26 18.66
C SER A 26 23.72 25.67 17.98
N PRO A 27 23.89 24.35 17.90
CA PRO A 27 25.03 23.76 17.22
C PRO A 27 25.07 24.28 15.78
N PRO A 28 26.27 24.42 15.18
CA PRO A 28 26.39 24.78 13.77
C PRO A 28 25.55 23.82 12.92
N PRO A 29 24.95 24.31 11.81
CA PRO A 29 24.13 23.49 10.94
C PRO A 29 24.95 22.28 10.49
N THR A 30 24.67 21.14 11.11
CA THR A 30 25.31 19.88 10.78
C THR A 30 24.87 19.57 9.35
N ALA A 31 25.83 19.23 8.48
CA ALA A 31 25.49 18.83 7.12
C ALA A 31 24.37 17.78 7.18
N PRO A 32 23.29 17.93 6.39
CA PRO A 32 22.18 17.00 6.45
C PRO A 32 22.71 15.59 6.25
N PHE A 33 22.30 14.68 7.13
CA PHE A 33 22.69 13.29 7.04
C PHE A 33 22.25 12.74 5.67
N THR A 34 23.16 12.08 4.96
CA THR A 34 22.86 11.41 3.69
C THR A 34 23.04 9.92 3.88
N PHE A 35 22.06 9.12 3.45
CA PHE A 35 22.17 7.67 3.49
C PHE A 35 23.35 7.19 2.63
N PRO A 36 24.04 6.10 3.03
CA PRO A 36 25.00 5.46 2.14
C PRO A 36 24.26 5.01 0.85
N PRO A 37 24.94 5.05 -0.30
CA PRO A 37 24.35 4.56 -1.55
C PRO A 37 23.99 3.08 -1.42
N THR A 38 22.98 2.64 -2.16
CA THR A 38 22.64 1.21 -2.22
C THR A 38 23.87 0.41 -2.68
N PRO A 39 24.22 -0.70 -2.01
CA PRO A 39 25.32 -1.54 -2.45
C PRO A 39 25.14 -1.99 -3.90
N ASP A 40 26.24 -2.01 -4.66
CA ASP A 40 26.27 -2.54 -6.03
C ASP A 40 26.28 -4.08 -5.98
N ASP A 41 25.12 -4.65 -5.65
CA ASP A 41 24.91 -6.10 -5.52
C ASP A 41 23.69 -6.51 -6.36
N PRO A 42 23.81 -7.55 -7.21
CA PRO A 42 22.70 -8.04 -8.03
C PRO A 42 21.44 -8.41 -7.24
N ARG A 43 21.58 -8.77 -5.95
CA ARG A 43 20.45 -9.09 -5.07
C ARG A 43 19.51 -7.90 -4.84
N TRP A 44 19.94 -6.67 -5.10
CA TRP A 44 19.11 -5.46 -5.06
C TRP A 44 18.34 -5.20 -6.36
N GLU A 45 18.63 -5.96 -7.42
CA GLU A 45 17.88 -5.94 -8.66
C GLU A 45 16.79 -7.00 -8.65
N VAL A 46 15.72 -6.79 -9.42
CA VAL A 46 14.57 -7.71 -9.46
C VAL A 46 14.99 -9.10 -9.97
N ASP A 47 15.91 -9.15 -10.93
CA ASP A 47 16.36 -10.39 -11.57
C ASP A 47 17.37 -11.18 -10.71
N GLY A 48 18.17 -10.49 -9.90
CA GLY A 48 19.15 -11.11 -9.00
C GLY A 48 18.63 -11.38 -7.58
N ALA A 49 17.41 -10.92 -7.26
CA ALA A 49 16.84 -11.08 -5.95
C ALA A 49 16.47 -12.54 -5.64
N GLU A 50 16.64 -12.94 -4.37
CA GLU A 50 16.42 -14.31 -3.93
C GLU A 50 15.07 -14.50 -3.24
N PHE A 51 14.30 -15.50 -3.71
CA PHE A 51 12.95 -15.76 -3.21
C PHE A 51 12.76 -17.18 -2.70
N ASP A 52 11.80 -17.32 -1.79
CA ASP A 52 11.24 -18.61 -1.38
C ASP A 52 10.26 -19.16 -2.43
N ALA A 53 9.73 -20.37 -2.18
CA ALA A 53 8.77 -21.03 -3.06
C ALA A 53 7.42 -20.28 -3.16
N VAL A 54 7.14 -19.38 -2.23
CA VAL A 54 5.89 -18.58 -2.16
C VAL A 54 6.05 -17.26 -2.93
N GLY A 55 7.28 -16.85 -3.22
CA GLY A 55 7.60 -15.58 -3.88
C GLY A 55 7.87 -14.42 -2.91
N ASN A 56 8.18 -14.72 -1.66
CA ASN A 56 8.71 -13.75 -0.71
C ASN A 56 10.23 -13.74 -0.77
N LEU A 57 10.85 -12.59 -0.47
CA LEU A 57 12.28 -12.46 -0.32
C LEU A 57 12.78 -13.39 0.79
N LYS A 58 13.87 -14.11 0.53
CA LYS A 58 14.56 -14.95 1.52
C LYS A 58 15.33 -14.06 2.49
N ASP A 59 14.83 -13.90 3.70
CA ASP A 59 15.48 -13.04 4.71
C ASP A 59 16.97 -13.37 4.91
N ALA A 60 17.35 -14.66 4.89
CA ALA A 60 18.73 -15.11 5.05
C ALA A 60 19.70 -14.56 3.98
N ALA A 61 19.21 -14.31 2.76
CA ALA A 61 20.01 -13.81 1.65
C ALA A 61 20.34 -12.31 1.77
N TYR A 62 19.81 -11.61 2.77
CA TYR A 62 20.02 -10.16 2.94
C TYR A 62 20.55 -9.78 4.33
N VAL A 63 20.89 -10.76 5.18
CA VAL A 63 21.33 -10.51 6.57
C VAL A 63 22.70 -9.83 6.62
N ASP A 64 23.57 -10.09 5.66
CA ASP A 64 24.90 -9.50 5.52
C ASP A 64 24.85 -7.98 5.31
N PHE A 65 23.80 -7.45 4.68
CA PHE A 65 23.63 -6.00 4.50
C PHE A 65 23.33 -5.22 5.79
N LYS A 66 23.03 -5.89 6.92
CA LYS A 66 22.76 -5.19 8.18
C LYS A 66 23.95 -4.36 8.64
N GLU A 67 25.17 -4.87 8.44
CA GLU A 67 26.38 -4.16 8.83
C GLU A 67 26.60 -2.90 7.99
N TYR A 68 26.25 -2.94 6.70
CA TYR A 68 26.35 -1.79 5.81
C TYR A 68 25.48 -0.59 6.26
N PHE A 69 24.34 -0.87 6.90
CA PHE A 69 23.41 0.15 7.38
C PHE A 69 23.42 0.35 8.90
N SER A 70 24.41 -0.19 9.63
CA SER A 70 24.43 -0.15 11.10
C SER A 70 24.64 1.24 11.70
N ASN A 71 25.21 2.17 10.93
CA ASN A 71 25.53 3.54 11.36
C ASN A 71 24.40 4.54 11.06
N GLU A 72 23.19 4.05 10.82
CA GLU A 72 22.03 4.90 10.57
C GLU A 72 21.64 5.69 11.83
N PRO A 73 21.39 7.00 11.74
CA PRO A 73 20.94 7.80 12.86
C PRO A 73 19.52 7.40 13.26
N PRO A 74 19.12 7.73 14.51
CA PRO A 74 17.74 7.51 14.95
C PRO A 74 16.75 8.23 14.02
N TRP A 75 15.53 7.70 13.93
CA TRP A 75 14.52 8.14 12.98
C TRP A 75 14.18 9.64 13.02
N CYS A 76 14.37 10.30 14.17
CA CYS A 76 14.10 11.73 14.33
C CYS A 76 15.13 12.64 13.63
N ASP A 77 16.33 12.11 13.38
CA ASP A 77 17.46 12.85 12.80
C ASP A 77 17.67 12.50 11.32
N GLN A 78 16.80 11.65 10.76
CA GLN A 78 16.83 11.28 9.36
C GLN A 78 16.27 12.40 8.47
N PRO A 79 16.61 12.44 7.16
CA PRO A 79 16.21 13.51 6.25
C PRO A 79 14.70 13.71 6.15
N VAL A 80 13.94 12.62 6.25
CA VAL A 80 12.48 12.63 6.20
C VAL A 80 11.92 11.90 7.43
N PRO A 81 11.76 12.58 8.58
CA PRO A 81 11.31 11.94 9.83
C PRO A 81 9.92 11.28 9.74
N CYS A 82 9.09 11.69 8.78
CA CYS A 82 7.78 11.10 8.53
C CYS A 82 7.83 9.79 7.73
N SER A 83 8.97 9.53 7.08
CA SER A 83 9.23 8.35 6.24
C SER A 83 10.67 7.87 6.45
N PRO A 84 11.03 7.41 7.66
CA PRO A 84 12.37 6.95 7.98
C PRO A 84 12.85 5.85 7.04
N GLY A 85 14.11 5.92 6.66
CA GLY A 85 14.75 5.05 5.67
C GLY A 85 14.57 5.50 4.22
N VAL A 86 13.81 6.55 3.94
CA VAL A 86 13.65 7.12 2.59
C VAL A 86 14.65 8.26 2.40
N ALA A 87 15.44 8.21 1.33
CA ALA A 87 16.37 9.29 0.99
C ALA A 87 15.61 10.56 0.57
N ALA A 88 16.25 11.73 0.67
CA ALA A 88 15.60 13.01 0.42
C ALA A 88 15.10 13.17 -1.04
N ASP A 89 15.76 12.50 -1.98
CA ASP A 89 15.47 12.46 -3.41
C ASP A 89 14.63 11.24 -3.83
N GLU A 90 14.27 10.38 -2.88
CA GLU A 90 13.54 9.16 -3.14
C GLU A 90 12.05 9.28 -2.80
N SER A 91 11.22 8.63 -3.60
CA SER A 91 9.77 8.58 -3.37
C SER A 91 9.32 7.19 -2.91
N VAL A 92 8.27 7.15 -2.09
CA VAL A 92 7.68 5.90 -1.61
C VAL A 92 6.74 5.34 -2.68
N PRO A 93 6.94 4.10 -3.17
CA PRO A 93 6.05 3.50 -4.15
C PRO A 93 4.62 3.24 -3.63
N LEU A 94 3.61 3.34 -4.50
CA LEU A 94 2.16 3.20 -4.19
C LEU A 94 1.79 1.81 -3.63
N LEU A 95 1.16 1.60 -2.47
CA LEU A 95 1.00 0.25 -1.85
C LEU A 95 2.22 -0.21 -1.03
N MET A 96 3.14 0.71 -0.73
CA MET A 96 3.99 0.59 0.44
C MET A 96 3.50 1.54 1.53
N ARG A 97 3.60 1.12 2.78
CA ARG A 97 3.29 1.97 3.92
C ARG A 97 4.25 1.73 5.07
N MET A 98 4.59 2.80 5.77
CA MET A 98 5.26 2.71 7.05
C MET A 98 4.25 2.27 8.12
N TRP A 99 4.71 1.47 9.09
CA TRP A 99 4.03 1.36 10.38
C TRP A 99 5.00 1.74 11.49
N ASP A 100 4.48 2.44 12.49
CA ASP A 100 5.21 2.83 13.68
C ASP A 100 4.25 2.79 14.87
N ASP A 101 4.29 1.68 15.60
CA ASP A 101 3.47 1.51 16.79
C ASP A 101 4.17 2.09 18.03
N GLU A 102 5.47 2.38 17.97
CA GLU A 102 6.24 3.00 19.05
C GLU A 102 5.80 4.46 19.24
N ARG A 103 5.61 5.22 18.15
CA ARG A 103 5.05 6.59 18.19
C ARG A 103 3.65 6.67 18.78
N LYS A 104 2.88 5.59 18.70
CA LYS A 104 1.52 5.50 19.27
C LYS A 104 1.55 5.14 20.76
N GLY A 105 2.72 4.93 21.35
CA GLY A 105 2.88 4.55 22.75
C GLY A 105 2.62 3.07 23.04
N TYR A 106 2.55 2.22 22.01
CA TYR A 106 2.43 0.79 22.23
C TYR A 106 3.79 0.20 22.60
N VAL A 107 3.94 -0.14 23.89
CA VAL A 107 5.15 -0.81 24.40
C VAL A 107 5.27 -2.21 23.77
N ASN A 108 6.47 -2.58 23.31
CA ASN A 108 6.79 -3.86 22.65
C ASN A 108 6.23 -4.08 21.25
N ARG A 109 5.66 -3.06 20.61
CA ARG A 109 5.33 -3.16 19.19
C ARG A 109 6.49 -2.64 18.35
N GLY A 110 6.63 -3.22 17.15
CA GLY A 110 7.71 -2.87 16.24
C GLY A 110 7.34 -1.70 15.33
N ALA A 111 8.34 -1.23 14.61
CA ALA A 111 8.21 -0.27 13.52
C ALA A 111 8.87 -0.83 12.25
N GLY A 112 8.48 -0.34 11.08
CA GLY A 112 9.02 -0.80 9.80
C GLY A 112 8.20 -0.44 8.56
N TRP A 113 8.42 -1.21 7.50
CA TRP A 113 7.83 -1.00 6.16
C TRP A 113 7.04 -2.20 5.65
N VAL A 114 5.76 -1.99 5.32
CA VAL A 114 4.88 -3.02 4.73
C VAL A 114 4.89 -2.86 3.21
N ALA A 115 5.20 -3.94 2.51
CA ALA A 115 4.91 -4.10 1.09
C ALA A 115 3.53 -4.76 0.93
N THR A 116 2.65 -4.16 0.15
CA THR A 116 1.36 -4.75 -0.23
C THR A 116 1.40 -5.18 -1.69
N LYS A 117 0.95 -6.41 -1.95
CA LYS A 117 0.77 -6.92 -3.30
C LYS A 117 -0.46 -6.32 -3.96
N CYS A 118 -0.31 -5.82 -5.19
CA CYS A 118 -1.44 -5.38 -5.98
C CYS A 118 -2.20 -6.61 -6.51
N THR A 119 -3.36 -6.91 -5.93
CA THR A 119 -4.27 -7.92 -6.46
C THR A 119 -5.24 -7.24 -7.41
N GLY A 120 -5.15 -7.54 -8.70
CA GLY A 120 -6.02 -6.94 -9.72
C GLY A 120 -7.51 -7.32 -9.59
N SER A 121 -7.84 -8.25 -8.69
CA SER A 121 -9.22 -8.66 -8.39
C SER A 121 -9.64 -8.20 -6.99
N ALA A 122 -10.83 -7.60 -6.89
CA ALA A 122 -11.46 -7.25 -5.61
C ALA A 122 -11.75 -8.49 -4.73
N THR A 123 -11.80 -9.68 -5.32
CA THR A 123 -12.05 -10.94 -4.59
C THR A 123 -10.78 -11.58 -4.03
N GLN A 124 -9.60 -11.16 -4.47
CA GLN A 124 -8.35 -11.76 -4.01
C GLN A 124 -7.93 -11.16 -2.66
N LYS A 125 -7.50 -12.04 -1.75
CA LYS A 125 -7.00 -11.64 -0.45
C LYS A 125 -5.75 -10.78 -0.62
N LYS A 126 -5.77 -9.59 -0.02
CA LYS A 126 -4.61 -8.70 0.07
C LYS A 126 -3.45 -9.43 0.75
N GLU A 127 -2.34 -9.57 0.02
CA GLU A 127 -1.10 -10.16 0.54
C GLU A 127 -0.17 -9.02 0.99
N GLU A 128 0.33 -9.11 2.23
CA GLU A 128 1.21 -8.12 2.84
C GLU A 128 2.48 -8.79 3.37
N ARG A 129 3.64 -8.16 3.15
CA ARG A 129 4.92 -8.56 3.73
C ARG A 129 5.49 -7.43 4.57
N TRP A 130 5.93 -7.77 5.79
CA TRP A 130 6.32 -6.81 6.82
C TRP A 130 7.83 -6.90 7.05
N PHE A 131 8.53 -5.77 6.90
CA PHE A 131 9.98 -5.66 7.18
C PHE A 131 10.20 -4.75 8.39
N SER A 132 10.52 -5.35 9.55
CA SER A 132 10.72 -4.58 10.79
C SER A 132 12.10 -3.94 10.86
N ALA A 133 12.15 -2.64 11.12
CA ALA A 133 13.40 -1.91 11.35
C ALA A 133 14.21 -2.51 12.50
N ARG A 134 13.56 -3.06 13.53
CA ARG A 134 14.25 -3.73 14.65
C ARG A 134 14.91 -5.05 14.24
N THR A 135 14.24 -5.85 13.42
CA THR A 135 14.81 -7.12 12.93
C THR A 135 15.97 -6.88 11.97
N TRP A 136 15.86 -5.85 11.13
CA TRP A 136 16.87 -5.49 10.14
C TRP A 136 17.96 -4.55 10.68
N GLY A 137 17.77 -3.97 11.87
CA GLY A 137 18.71 -3.03 12.50
C GLY A 137 18.73 -1.64 11.86
N SER A 138 17.96 -1.41 10.80
CA SER A 138 17.98 -0.20 10.00
C SER A 138 16.60 0.06 9.38
N TRP A 139 16.17 1.32 9.39
CA TRP A 139 14.99 1.77 8.68
C TRP A 139 15.23 1.79 7.17
N ARG A 140 16.41 2.26 6.74
CA ARG A 140 16.85 2.25 5.34
C ARG A 140 16.81 0.84 4.74
N LEU A 141 17.37 -0.14 5.44
CA LEU A 141 17.39 -1.52 4.97
C LEU A 141 15.97 -2.11 4.87
N ALA A 142 15.13 -1.89 5.89
CA ALA A 142 13.73 -2.34 5.88
C ALA A 142 12.94 -1.73 4.71
N PHE A 143 13.15 -0.45 4.41
CA PHE A 143 12.54 0.23 3.26
C PHE A 143 12.99 -0.38 1.93
N LEU A 144 14.30 -0.59 1.74
CA LEU A 144 14.86 -1.15 0.51
C LEU A 144 14.34 -2.57 0.24
N LEU A 145 14.24 -3.41 1.28
CA LEU A 145 13.68 -4.76 1.16
C LEU A 145 12.19 -4.73 0.83
N ALA A 146 11.41 -3.84 1.45
CA ALA A 146 10.01 -3.67 1.12
C ALA A 146 9.80 -3.20 -0.33
N ARG A 147 10.67 -2.28 -0.80
CA ARG A 147 10.69 -1.81 -2.19
C ARG A 147 10.99 -2.95 -3.15
N LEU A 148 12.03 -3.73 -2.88
CA LEU A 148 12.42 -4.88 -3.69
C LEU A 148 11.32 -5.95 -3.75
N GLN A 149 10.75 -6.33 -2.60
CA GLN A 149 9.64 -7.30 -2.54
C GLN A 149 8.47 -6.88 -3.43
N ARG A 150 8.15 -5.58 -3.40
CA ARG A 150 7.07 -5.00 -4.16
C ARG A 150 7.38 -4.99 -5.66
N SER A 151 8.56 -4.56 -6.08
CA SER A 151 8.99 -4.62 -7.49
C SER A 151 8.92 -6.04 -8.06
N VAL A 152 9.26 -7.04 -7.25
CA VAL A 152 9.18 -8.45 -7.67
C VAL A 152 7.75 -8.90 -7.88
N TRP A 153 6.84 -8.52 -6.98
CA TRP A 153 5.43 -8.81 -7.17
C TRP A 153 4.89 -8.13 -8.43
N GLU A 154 5.27 -6.89 -8.71
CA GLU A 154 4.87 -6.18 -9.93
C GLU A 154 5.38 -6.90 -11.19
N THR A 155 6.64 -7.33 -11.20
CA THR A 155 7.20 -8.08 -12.33
C THR A 155 6.50 -9.43 -12.52
N ARG A 156 6.19 -10.16 -11.46
CA ARG A 156 5.52 -11.48 -11.58
C ARG A 156 4.03 -11.40 -11.89
N HIS A 157 3.35 -10.35 -11.42
CA HIS A 157 1.91 -10.17 -11.59
C HIS A 157 1.52 -9.23 -12.72
N SER A 158 2.50 -8.65 -13.42
CA SER A 158 2.21 -7.95 -14.66
C SER A 158 1.55 -8.94 -15.63
N PRO A 159 0.32 -8.67 -16.12
CA PRO A 159 -0.35 -9.55 -17.08
C PRO A 159 0.42 -9.69 -18.40
N PHE A 160 1.46 -8.88 -18.58
CA PHE A 160 2.36 -8.90 -19.73
C PHE A 160 3.72 -9.57 -19.46
N ALA A 161 4.05 -9.93 -18.21
CA ALA A 161 5.35 -10.50 -17.87
C ALA A 161 5.56 -11.94 -18.33
N THR A 162 4.53 -12.60 -18.88
CA THR A 162 4.64 -13.95 -19.45
C THR A 162 5.03 -13.96 -20.94
N VAL A 163 5.77 -12.96 -21.42
CA VAL A 163 6.31 -12.91 -22.78
C VAL A 163 7.84 -12.70 -22.76
N GLY A 164 8.50 -13.16 -21.69
CA GLY A 164 9.95 -13.07 -21.50
C GLY A 164 10.67 -14.42 -21.51
N SER A 165 9.98 -15.52 -21.81
CA SER A 165 10.63 -16.81 -22.10
C SER A 165 10.91 -16.88 -23.60
N SER A 166 12.13 -17.26 -23.95
CA SER A 166 12.89 -16.98 -25.17
C SER A 166 12.32 -17.46 -26.52
N ASP A 167 11.06 -17.88 -26.59
CA ASP A 167 10.32 -18.23 -27.81
C ASP A 167 8.81 -18.13 -27.56
N SER A 168 8.35 -16.95 -27.10
CA SER A 168 6.93 -16.70 -26.87
C SER A 168 6.20 -16.44 -28.19
N THR A 169 5.99 -17.50 -28.95
CA THR A 169 4.98 -17.55 -30.00
C THR A 169 3.60 -17.59 -29.34
N VAL A 170 2.83 -16.52 -29.49
CA VAL A 170 1.43 -16.44 -29.05
C VAL A 170 0.58 -17.11 -30.12
N THR A 171 -0.21 -18.13 -29.74
CA THR A 171 -1.11 -18.81 -30.69
C THR A 171 -2.48 -18.13 -30.69
N CYS A 172 -2.81 -17.38 -31.73
CA CYS A 172 -4.14 -16.81 -31.94
C CYS A 172 -4.85 -17.57 -33.06
N GLY A 173 -5.94 -18.28 -32.76
CA GLY A 173 -6.70 -19.04 -33.76
C GLY A 173 -5.89 -20.15 -34.45
N GLY A 174 -4.91 -20.73 -33.75
CA GLY A 174 -4.00 -21.74 -34.29
C GLY A 174 -2.76 -21.20 -35.02
N MET A 175 -2.66 -19.88 -35.24
CA MET A 175 -1.45 -19.24 -35.79
C MET A 175 -0.52 -18.78 -34.69
N GLN A 176 0.71 -19.30 -34.70
CA GLN A 176 1.79 -18.84 -33.83
C GLN A 176 2.35 -17.51 -34.36
N MET A 177 2.32 -16.47 -33.54
CA MET A 177 2.85 -15.15 -33.88
C MET A 177 3.82 -14.69 -32.80
N SER A 178 4.93 -14.07 -33.19
CA SER A 178 5.77 -13.35 -32.23
C SER A 178 5.01 -12.16 -31.66
N ALA A 179 5.37 -11.73 -30.45
CA ALA A 179 4.79 -10.54 -29.83
C ALA A 179 4.94 -9.28 -30.70
N ALA A 180 6.04 -9.17 -31.46
CA ALA A 180 6.25 -8.09 -32.43
C ALA A 180 5.24 -8.15 -33.58
N SER A 181 5.02 -9.33 -34.16
CA SER A 181 3.99 -9.53 -35.19
C SER A 181 2.59 -9.20 -34.69
N LEU A 182 2.27 -9.57 -33.44
CA LEU A 182 0.97 -9.27 -32.85
C LEU A 182 0.74 -7.75 -32.71
N ARG A 183 1.75 -7.01 -32.24
CA ARG A 183 1.68 -5.54 -32.12
C ARG A 183 1.51 -4.87 -33.47
N LEU A 184 2.25 -5.32 -34.49
CA LEU A 184 2.13 -4.81 -35.86
C LEU A 184 0.74 -5.10 -36.44
N SER A 185 0.22 -6.32 -36.25
CA SER A 185 -1.13 -6.68 -36.69
C SER A 185 -2.20 -5.85 -35.98
N ALA A 186 -2.11 -5.68 -34.66
CA ALA A 186 -3.05 -4.87 -33.90
C ALA A 186 -3.02 -3.39 -34.35
N SER A 187 -1.82 -2.84 -34.60
CA SER A 187 -1.66 -1.49 -35.14
C SER A 187 -2.29 -1.35 -36.53
N ALA A 188 -2.08 -2.33 -37.42
CA ALA A 188 -2.65 -2.33 -38.77
C ALA A 188 -4.19 -2.40 -38.72
N ILE A 189 -4.75 -3.27 -37.88
CA ILE A 189 -6.21 -3.36 -37.67
C ILE A 189 -6.76 -2.04 -37.14
N ALA A 190 -6.10 -1.43 -36.15
CA ALA A 190 -6.52 -0.13 -35.60
C ALA A 190 -6.51 0.99 -36.65
N GLN A 191 -5.52 1.00 -37.57
CA GLN A 191 -5.50 1.94 -38.68
C GLN A 191 -6.61 1.67 -39.69
N SER A 192 -6.88 0.40 -40.03
CA SER A 192 -7.96 0.02 -40.93
C SER A 192 -9.32 0.46 -40.40
N ILE A 193 -9.60 0.24 -39.10
CA ILE A 193 -10.85 0.66 -38.46
C ILE A 193 -11.03 2.19 -38.50
N ARG A 194 -9.94 2.95 -38.36
CA ARG A 194 -9.99 4.41 -38.47
C ARG A 194 -10.34 4.85 -39.88
N LEU A 195 -9.68 4.29 -40.90
CA LEU A 195 -9.95 4.61 -42.29
C LEU A 195 -11.37 4.21 -42.71
N GLU A 196 -11.86 3.05 -42.26
CA GLU A 196 -13.24 2.62 -42.50
C GLU A 196 -14.24 3.61 -41.89
N ARG A 197 -14.03 4.06 -40.65
CA ARG A 197 -14.88 5.06 -40.01
C ARG A 197 -14.89 6.40 -40.75
N GLU A 198 -13.75 6.85 -41.23
CA GLU A 198 -13.64 8.07 -42.03
C GLU A 198 -14.38 7.94 -43.38
N SER A 199 -14.26 6.77 -44.03
CA SER A 199 -14.91 6.50 -45.31
C SER A 199 -16.42 6.29 -45.22
N ALA A 200 -16.92 5.75 -44.09
CA ALA A 200 -18.34 5.50 -43.84
C ALA A 200 -19.15 6.79 -43.61
N GLY A 201 -18.54 7.97 -43.81
CA GLY A 201 -19.21 9.25 -43.60
C GLY A 201 -19.63 9.44 -42.14
N PHE A 202 -19.01 8.71 -41.20
CA PHE A 202 -19.07 9.01 -39.78
C PHE A 202 -18.21 10.27 -39.55
N SER A 203 -18.66 11.36 -40.17
CA SER A 203 -18.25 12.71 -39.86
C SER A 203 -18.28 12.81 -38.35
N ARG A 204 -17.20 13.32 -37.75
CA ARG A 204 -17.20 13.74 -36.35
C ARG A 204 -18.39 14.68 -36.19
N CYS A 205 -19.54 14.14 -35.79
CA CYS A 205 -20.61 14.95 -35.25
C CYS A 205 -19.98 15.57 -34.02
N ASP A 206 -19.67 16.86 -34.12
CA ASP A 206 -19.11 17.67 -33.05
C ASP A 206 -19.89 17.36 -31.77
N THR A 207 -19.28 16.58 -30.88
CA THR A 207 -19.88 16.19 -29.60
C THR A 207 -19.83 17.35 -28.60
N MET A 208 -19.78 18.60 -29.11
CA MET A 208 -19.78 19.81 -28.31
C MET A 208 -21.20 20.32 -27.99
N GLU A 209 -22.28 19.81 -28.64
CA GLU A 209 -23.61 20.45 -28.52
C GLU A 209 -24.74 19.62 -27.88
N LEU A 210 -24.46 18.49 -27.22
CA LEU A 210 -25.50 17.71 -26.50
C LEU A 210 -25.24 17.48 -25.01
N ALA A 211 -24.18 18.06 -24.44
CA ALA A 211 -23.85 17.88 -23.02
C ALA A 211 -24.58 18.85 -22.06
N VAL A 212 -25.55 19.65 -22.51
CA VAL A 212 -26.25 20.61 -21.62
C VAL A 212 -27.68 20.21 -21.26
N ASN A 213 -28.34 19.32 -22.01
CA ASN A 213 -29.79 19.06 -21.79
C ASN A 213 -30.16 17.65 -21.32
N SER A 214 -29.20 16.79 -20.96
CA SER A 214 -29.49 15.41 -20.52
C SER A 214 -28.98 15.08 -19.12
N PHE A 215 -29.10 16.02 -18.16
CA PHE A 215 -28.89 15.73 -16.73
C PHE A 215 -30.12 16.01 -15.85
N ALA A 216 -31.25 16.44 -16.42
CA ALA A 216 -32.44 16.80 -15.64
C ALA A 216 -33.53 15.71 -15.55
N SER A 217 -33.30 14.48 -16.05
CA SER A 217 -34.38 13.47 -16.13
C SER A 217 -33.93 12.04 -15.82
N LEU A 218 -33.20 11.84 -14.72
CA LEU A 218 -32.93 10.49 -14.18
C LEU A 218 -33.06 10.39 -12.65
N SER A 219 -33.79 11.30 -12.00
CA SER A 219 -34.02 11.25 -10.55
C SER A 219 -35.32 10.55 -10.12
N ASP A 220 -36.05 9.89 -11.03
CA ASP A 220 -37.42 9.41 -10.72
C ASP A 220 -37.69 7.97 -11.17
N ARG A 221 -36.81 7.03 -10.80
CA ARG A 221 -37.09 5.59 -10.93
C ARG A 221 -36.21 4.75 -10.01
N SER A 222 -36.46 4.84 -8.70
CA SER A 222 -35.88 3.92 -7.71
C SER A 222 -36.94 3.38 -6.75
N GLU A 223 -38.00 2.77 -7.27
CA GLU A 223 -38.82 1.86 -6.48
C GLU A 223 -39.06 0.60 -7.32
N ASP A 224 -39.12 -0.54 -6.65
CA ASP A 224 -39.42 -1.88 -7.18
C ASP A 224 -38.26 -2.71 -7.77
N PHE A 225 -37.31 -3.12 -6.93
CA PHE A 225 -36.65 -4.43 -7.12
C PHE A 225 -36.41 -5.13 -5.77
N ALA A 226 -37.50 -5.35 -5.04
CA ALA A 226 -37.55 -6.33 -3.97
C ALA A 226 -38.00 -7.68 -4.56
N GLY A 227 -37.14 -8.70 -4.47
CA GLY A 227 -37.56 -10.09 -4.65
C GLY A 227 -36.79 -10.87 -5.71
N SER A 228 -35.59 -11.34 -5.36
CA SER A 228 -35.05 -12.59 -5.91
C SER A 228 -34.10 -13.21 -4.89
N SER A 229 -34.69 -13.87 -3.90
CA SER A 229 -34.00 -14.78 -2.99
C SER A 229 -33.76 -16.09 -3.74
N LEU A 230 -32.55 -16.24 -4.30
CA LEU A 230 -32.09 -17.52 -4.83
C LEU A 230 -31.60 -18.38 -3.66
N SER A 231 -32.50 -19.22 -3.16
CA SER A 231 -32.20 -20.29 -2.22
C SER A 231 -31.41 -21.39 -2.93
N LEU A 232 -30.09 -21.37 -2.78
CA LEU A 232 -29.20 -22.48 -3.12
C LEU A 232 -29.25 -23.49 -1.97
N LYS A 233 -30.02 -24.56 -2.16
CA LYS A 233 -29.93 -25.79 -1.37
C LYS A 233 -28.74 -26.59 -1.88
N THR A 234 -27.72 -26.73 -1.05
CA THR A 234 -26.66 -27.72 -1.21
C THR A 234 -26.90 -28.82 -0.18
N ASP A 235 -27.56 -29.88 -0.62
CA ASP A 235 -27.59 -31.16 0.10
C ASP A 235 -26.35 -31.95 -0.31
N SER A 236 -25.41 -32.14 0.60
CA SER A 236 -24.45 -33.25 0.50
C SER A 236 -23.97 -33.63 1.89
N GLU A 237 -24.80 -34.48 2.48
CA GLU A 237 -24.54 -35.32 3.63
C GLU A 237 -23.66 -36.50 3.16
N GLN A 238 -22.44 -36.62 3.67
CA GLN A 238 -21.81 -37.94 3.77
C GLN A 238 -20.80 -38.01 4.92
N ASP A 239 -21.11 -38.96 5.79
CA ASP A 239 -20.42 -39.37 7.00
C ASP A 239 -18.92 -39.65 6.80
N ARG A 240 -18.12 -39.18 7.77
CA ARG A 240 -17.14 -40.05 8.42
C ARG A 240 -16.66 -39.49 9.75
N ALA A 241 -17.17 -40.10 10.82
CA ALA A 241 -16.68 -39.98 12.18
C ALA A 241 -15.30 -40.65 12.32
N LEU A 242 -14.31 -39.90 12.83
CA LEU A 242 -13.18 -40.47 13.56
C LEU A 242 -12.88 -39.55 14.76
N ALA A 243 -13.10 -40.12 15.95
CA ALA A 243 -12.85 -39.53 17.25
C ALA A 243 -11.35 -39.39 17.53
N VAL A 244 -10.92 -38.23 18.03
CA VAL A 244 -9.60 -37.99 18.65
C VAL A 244 -9.80 -36.96 19.77
N PRO A 245 -9.11 -37.10 20.93
CA PRO A 245 -9.62 -36.62 22.21
C PRO A 245 -9.37 -35.14 22.53
N ASP A 246 -10.24 -34.71 23.42
CA ASP A 246 -10.37 -33.47 24.17
C ASP A 246 -9.09 -33.10 24.94
N ASP A 247 -8.40 -32.04 24.50
CA ASP A 247 -7.41 -31.34 25.31
C ASP A 247 -7.81 -29.86 25.42
N GLY A 248 -8.24 -29.50 26.62
CA GLY A 248 -8.85 -28.23 26.94
C GLY A 248 -7.91 -27.04 26.77
N ILE A 249 -8.29 -26.13 25.88
CA ILE A 249 -7.76 -24.77 25.82
C ILE A 249 -8.88 -23.81 26.25
N ARG A 250 -8.79 -23.36 27.51
CA ARG A 250 -9.59 -22.25 28.05
C ARG A 250 -9.20 -20.94 27.35
N LEU A 251 -10.00 -20.53 26.36
CA LEU A 251 -9.97 -19.17 25.82
C LEU A 251 -10.84 -18.26 26.68
N TYR A 252 -10.22 -17.36 27.44
CA TYR A 252 -10.93 -16.24 28.07
C TYR A 252 -11.16 -15.15 27.02
N ALA A 253 -12.36 -15.13 26.43
CA ALA A 253 -12.87 -13.95 25.74
C ALA A 253 -13.31 -12.92 26.80
N LYS A 254 -12.54 -11.83 26.95
CA LYS A 254 -12.97 -10.68 27.75
C LYS A 254 -13.55 -9.64 26.80
N LEU A 255 -14.86 -9.73 26.58
CA LEU A 255 -15.71 -8.66 26.07
C LEU A 255 -15.64 -7.49 27.05
N GLY A 256 -15.33 -6.30 26.54
CA GLY A 256 -15.18 -5.09 27.34
C GLY A 256 -15.53 -3.84 26.55
N HIS A 257 -16.83 -3.55 26.56
CA HIS A 257 -17.47 -2.23 26.59
C HIS A 257 -17.18 -1.20 25.47
N ASP A 258 -18.26 -0.96 24.72
CA ASP A 258 -18.57 0.26 23.99
C ASP A 258 -18.34 1.53 24.80
N VAL A 259 -17.62 2.48 24.19
CA VAL A 259 -17.74 3.91 24.49
C VAL A 259 -17.96 4.60 23.15
N ALA A 260 -19.22 4.93 22.87
CA ALA A 260 -19.58 5.87 21.83
C ALA A 260 -19.05 7.26 22.23
N GLN A 261 -18.14 7.81 21.42
CA GLN A 261 -17.87 9.26 21.40
C GLN A 261 -18.49 9.82 20.13
N GLU A 262 -19.53 10.64 20.30
CA GLU A 262 -19.96 11.62 19.32
C GLU A 262 -18.76 12.52 18.97
N LEU A 263 -18.38 12.52 17.70
CA LEU A 263 -17.49 13.53 17.13
C LEU A 263 -18.37 14.54 16.40
N GLU A 264 -18.56 15.70 17.03
CA GLU A 264 -19.05 16.90 16.35
C GLU A 264 -18.03 17.33 15.28
N LEU A 265 -18.39 17.11 14.01
CA LEU A 265 -17.70 17.66 12.85
C LEU A 265 -18.09 19.13 12.67
N THR A 266 -17.24 20.04 13.12
CA THR A 266 -17.30 21.45 12.72
C THR A 266 -16.60 21.62 11.38
N ALA A 267 -17.40 21.72 10.31
CA ALA A 267 -16.91 22.00 8.97
C ALA A 267 -16.50 23.48 8.85
N THR A 268 -15.20 23.76 8.74
CA THR A 268 -14.70 25.08 8.37
C THR A 268 -14.77 25.25 6.86
N LYS A 269 -15.62 26.19 6.45
CA LYS A 269 -15.85 26.67 5.09
C LYS A 269 -14.57 27.24 4.49
N SER A 270 -13.98 26.57 3.50
CA SER A 270 -12.83 27.08 2.73
C SER A 270 -13.31 28.02 1.62
N GLU A 271 -12.75 29.23 1.59
CA GLU A 271 -13.00 30.23 0.54
C GLU A 271 -12.27 29.91 -0.78
N PRO A 272 -12.86 30.25 -1.94
CA PRO A 272 -12.20 30.08 -3.24
C PRO A 272 -11.21 31.21 -3.53
N VAL A 273 -9.94 30.86 -3.78
CA VAL A 273 -8.90 31.80 -4.18
C VAL A 273 -9.00 32.11 -5.68
N ASN A 274 -8.95 33.40 -5.98
CA ASN A 274 -9.12 34.04 -7.27
C ASN A 274 -7.97 33.81 -8.28
N LYS A 275 -8.39 33.71 -9.55
CA LYS A 275 -7.78 34.20 -10.82
C LYS A 275 -6.25 34.36 -10.90
N VAL A 276 -5.66 33.60 -11.81
CA VAL A 276 -4.31 33.80 -12.35
C VAL A 276 -4.42 34.60 -13.64
N ASP A 277 -3.89 35.82 -13.66
CA ASP A 277 -3.70 36.60 -14.87
C ASP A 277 -2.48 36.08 -15.64
N ILE A 278 -2.71 35.57 -16.85
CA ILE A 278 -1.66 35.20 -17.79
C ILE A 278 -1.36 36.42 -18.65
N VAL A 279 -0.24 37.09 -18.38
CA VAL A 279 0.31 38.15 -19.24
C VAL A 279 1.13 37.50 -20.35
N GLN A 280 0.57 37.41 -21.56
CA GLN A 280 1.35 37.17 -22.78
C GLN A 280 2.08 38.47 -23.16
N ARG A 281 3.41 38.43 -23.18
CA ARG A 281 4.22 39.45 -23.86
C ARG A 281 4.35 39.06 -25.33
N VAL A 282 3.99 40.00 -26.21
CA VAL A 282 4.22 39.98 -27.67
C VAL A 282 5.63 40.46 -27.95
#